data_AF-A0A1H8XLZ0-F1
#
_entry.id   AF-A0A1H8XLZ0-F1
#
_cell.length_a   1.000
_cell.length_b   1.000
_cell.length_c   1.000
_cell.angle_alpha   90.00
_cell.angle_beta   90.00
_cell.angle_gamma   90.00
#
_symmetry.space_group_name_H-M   'P 1'
#
loop_
_entity.id
_entity.type
_entity.pdbx_description
1 polymer ?
#
loop_
_entity_poly.entity_id
_entity_poly.type
_entity_poly.pdbx_seq_one_letter_code
_entity_poly.pdbx_strand_id
1 'polypeptide(L)'
;MATNDIWGITTYFNPAKYKSKKENYLTFRQESKRNGLNLLCVELAFNDANYELTKNDADIMIYVKAKGNSIMWQKERLLNIGLKKLPRECKKIIWIDCDILFENKNWVTETAKLLDNYYIIQPFKNAYKLTCEEKFPVDITNRAVGGNNGEKLPSFAYVVTNEGFSTDKYCGHKGYCWAGRRELFDKIGFYDAAILGEGDSVMAHAFIGVPVTGYTEKLPPKCKAHQILWAEKAFNIVNNSIYYMNYNIFHLYHGESKNRLYREKCLHYALNDFDPDTDIRINPHNLVWEWSSDKLKLHQFMFEYFYQRKED
;
A
#
# COMPACT_ATOMS: atom_id res chain seq x y z
N MET A 1 13.46 -9.56 -20.91
CA MET A 1 12.25 -10.27 -20.45
C MET A 1 12.29 -10.25 -18.94
N ALA A 2 11.21 -9.84 -18.27
CA ALA A 2 11.16 -9.93 -16.82
C ALA A 2 11.44 -11.37 -16.41
N THR A 3 12.31 -11.53 -15.42
CA THR A 3 12.66 -12.83 -14.88
C THR A 3 11.40 -13.44 -14.26
N ASN A 4 11.09 -14.70 -14.55
CA ASN A 4 9.91 -15.39 -13.98
C ASN A 4 9.92 -15.44 -12.43
N ASP A 5 11.00 -15.00 -11.78
CA ASP A 5 11.18 -14.95 -10.33
C ASP A 5 10.62 -13.69 -9.66
N ILE A 6 10.18 -12.65 -10.39
CA ILE A 6 9.58 -11.44 -9.82
C ILE A 6 8.11 -11.26 -10.19
N TRP A 7 7.28 -10.94 -9.19
CA TRP A 7 5.84 -10.72 -9.37
C TRP A 7 5.36 -9.49 -8.61
N GLY A 8 4.45 -8.74 -9.23
CA GLY A 8 3.68 -7.69 -8.58
C GLY A 8 2.44 -8.26 -7.89
N ILE A 9 2.09 -7.71 -6.73
CA ILE A 9 0.81 -7.87 -6.06
C ILE A 9 0.18 -6.49 -5.96
N THR A 10 -1.02 -6.34 -6.48
CA THR A 10 -1.87 -5.16 -6.25
C THR A 10 -3.22 -5.59 -5.70
N THR A 11 -3.98 -4.61 -5.21
CA THR A 11 -5.28 -4.85 -4.60
C THR A 11 -6.28 -3.84 -5.12
N TYR A 12 -7.51 -4.28 -5.37
CA TYR A 12 -8.58 -3.42 -5.85
C TYR A 12 -9.82 -3.55 -4.97
N PHE A 13 -10.34 -2.44 -4.48
CA PHE A 13 -11.67 -2.37 -3.87
C PHE A 13 -12.21 -0.96 -3.94
N ASN A 14 -13.51 -0.87 -4.27
CA ASN A 14 -14.17 0.38 -4.59
C ASN A 14 -15.57 0.46 -3.95
N PRO A 15 -15.66 0.49 -2.61
CA PRO A 15 -16.94 0.49 -1.91
C PRO A 15 -17.83 1.69 -2.27
N ALA A 16 -17.22 2.82 -2.62
CA ALA A 16 -17.91 4.05 -3.03
C ALA A 16 -18.19 4.15 -4.54
N LYS A 17 -17.74 3.17 -5.35
CA LYS A 17 -17.94 3.11 -6.81
C LYS A 17 -17.42 4.33 -7.58
N TYR A 18 -16.28 4.87 -7.15
CA TYR A 18 -15.62 5.96 -7.88
C TYR A 18 -15.13 5.47 -9.25
N LYS A 19 -15.41 6.23 -10.30
CA LYS A 19 -15.00 5.95 -11.68
C LYS A 19 -13.49 6.06 -11.83
N SER A 20 -12.88 7.08 -11.23
CA SER A 20 -11.44 7.33 -11.27
C SER A 20 -10.62 6.11 -10.82
N LYS A 21 -11.08 5.35 -9.81
CA LYS A 21 -10.40 4.13 -9.35
C LYS A 21 -10.25 3.09 -10.45
N LYS A 22 -11.33 2.80 -11.18
CA LYS A 22 -11.30 1.82 -12.26
C LYS A 22 -10.46 2.31 -13.43
N GLU A 23 -10.60 3.58 -13.79
CA GLU A 23 -9.84 4.20 -14.89
C GLU A 23 -8.33 4.22 -14.60
N ASN A 24 -7.94 4.56 -13.37
CA ASN A 24 -6.55 4.53 -12.93
C ASN A 24 -6.01 3.09 -12.91
N TYR A 25 -6.78 2.13 -12.41
CA TYR A 25 -6.38 0.71 -12.44
C TYR A 25 -6.09 0.25 -13.87
N LEU A 26 -6.96 0.55 -14.83
CA LEU A 26 -6.79 0.14 -16.23
C LEU A 26 -5.54 0.77 -16.85
N THR A 27 -5.29 2.04 -16.56
CA THR A 27 -4.09 2.77 -16.99
C THR A 27 -2.83 2.15 -16.38
N PHE A 28 -2.82 1.92 -15.06
CA PHE A 28 -1.76 1.22 -14.34
C PHE A 28 -1.49 -0.17 -14.92
N ARG A 29 -2.55 -0.95 -15.18
CA ARG A 29 -2.40 -2.32 -15.70
C ARG A 29 -1.77 -2.31 -17.10
N GLN A 30 -2.22 -1.40 -17.96
CA GLN A 30 -1.68 -1.27 -19.31
C GLN A 30 -0.17 -0.96 -19.27
N GLU A 31 0.24 0.02 -18.46
CA GLU A 31 1.65 0.42 -18.36
C GLU A 31 2.51 -0.61 -17.63
N SER A 32 2.04 -1.19 -16.53
CA SER A 32 2.78 -2.23 -15.81
C SER A 32 3.02 -3.46 -16.68
N LYS A 33 2.03 -3.87 -17.50
CA LYS A 33 2.19 -4.96 -18.47
C LYS A 33 3.22 -4.60 -19.55
N ARG A 34 3.22 -3.37 -20.07
CA ARG A 34 4.23 -2.88 -21.03
C ARG A 34 5.65 -2.90 -20.45
N ASN A 35 5.77 -2.62 -19.16
CA ASN A 35 7.03 -2.68 -18.41
C ASN A 35 7.44 -4.11 -18.01
N GLY A 36 6.64 -5.13 -18.40
CA GLY A 36 6.94 -6.54 -18.15
C GLY A 36 6.60 -7.02 -16.74
N LEU A 37 5.75 -6.32 -15.98
CA LEU A 37 5.31 -6.78 -14.66
C LEU A 37 4.28 -7.91 -14.80
N ASN A 38 4.66 -9.12 -14.39
CA ASN A 38 3.69 -10.16 -14.05
C ASN A 38 2.92 -9.71 -12.80
N LEU A 39 1.60 -9.58 -12.90
CA LEU A 39 0.77 -8.99 -11.86
C LEU A 39 -0.26 -10.00 -11.35
N LEU A 40 -0.30 -10.16 -10.03
CA LEU A 40 -1.42 -10.70 -9.31
C LEU A 40 -2.26 -9.55 -8.75
N CYS A 41 -3.56 -9.56 -9.00
CA CYS A 41 -4.50 -8.62 -8.39
C CYS A 41 -5.52 -9.37 -7.54
N VAL A 42 -5.73 -8.88 -6.32
CA VAL A 42 -6.83 -9.33 -5.45
C VAL A 42 -7.90 -8.26 -5.42
N GLU A 43 -9.07 -8.59 -5.98
CA GLU A 43 -10.24 -7.73 -5.93
C GLU A 43 -11.16 -8.11 -4.77
N LEU A 44 -11.51 -7.12 -3.95
CA LEU A 44 -12.51 -7.22 -2.90
C LEU A 44 -13.79 -6.47 -3.28
N ALA A 45 -14.88 -7.22 -3.34
CA ALA A 45 -16.25 -6.70 -3.41
C ALA A 45 -16.95 -6.82 -2.04
N PHE A 46 -17.91 -5.95 -1.79
CA PHE A 46 -18.69 -5.93 -0.55
C PHE A 46 -20.13 -6.38 -0.81
N ASN A 47 -20.64 -7.27 0.04
CA ASN A 47 -22.00 -7.80 -0.04
C ASN A 47 -22.30 -8.38 -1.44
N ASP A 48 -23.45 -8.02 -2.00
CA ASP A 48 -23.92 -8.48 -3.30
C ASP A 48 -23.37 -7.65 -4.47
N ALA A 49 -22.41 -6.75 -4.22
CA ALA A 49 -21.77 -6.01 -5.30
C ALA A 49 -21.06 -6.97 -6.27
N ASN A 50 -21.10 -6.61 -7.55
CA ASN A 50 -20.34 -7.26 -8.59
C ASN A 50 -18.86 -6.85 -8.49
N TYR A 51 -17.99 -7.74 -8.95
CA TYR A 51 -16.61 -7.39 -9.25
C TYR A 51 -16.57 -6.40 -10.42
N GLU A 52 -15.72 -5.40 -10.32
CA GLU A 52 -15.50 -4.39 -11.35
C GLU A 52 -14.41 -4.80 -12.34
N LEU A 53 -13.48 -5.66 -11.94
CA LEU A 53 -12.40 -6.18 -12.79
C LEU A 53 -12.71 -7.58 -13.34
N THR A 54 -12.14 -7.87 -14.50
CA THR A 54 -12.29 -9.13 -15.23
C THR A 54 -11.04 -9.98 -15.12
N LYS A 55 -11.13 -11.27 -15.48
CA LYS A 55 -10.00 -12.21 -15.48
C LYS A 55 -8.80 -11.76 -16.33
N ASN A 56 -8.98 -10.81 -17.25
CA ASN A 56 -7.94 -10.30 -18.14
C ASN A 56 -7.22 -9.06 -17.58
N ASP A 57 -7.69 -8.53 -16.46
CA ASP A 57 -7.18 -7.28 -15.85
C ASP A 57 -5.95 -7.52 -14.96
N ALA A 58 -5.47 -8.75 -14.82
CA ALA A 58 -4.17 -9.12 -14.25
C ALA A 58 -3.71 -10.47 -14.83
N ASP A 59 -2.46 -10.87 -14.60
CA ASP A 59 -1.97 -12.20 -15.00
C ASP A 59 -2.53 -13.30 -14.08
N ILE A 60 -2.75 -12.96 -12.81
CA ILE A 60 -3.53 -13.76 -11.86
C ILE A 60 -4.58 -12.86 -11.20
N MET A 61 -5.85 -13.20 -11.36
CA MET A 61 -6.97 -12.53 -10.68
C MET A 61 -7.51 -13.39 -9.54
N ILE A 62 -7.62 -12.80 -8.35
CA ILE A 62 -8.26 -13.40 -7.19
C ILE A 62 -9.44 -12.54 -6.77
N TYR A 63 -10.59 -13.18 -6.60
CA TYR A 63 -11.83 -12.51 -6.24
C TYR A 63 -12.26 -12.91 -4.83
N VAL A 64 -12.48 -11.92 -3.96
CA VAL A 64 -12.93 -12.15 -2.58
C VAL A 64 -14.14 -11.26 -2.26
N LYS A 65 -15.02 -11.74 -1.39
CA LYS A 65 -16.21 -11.00 -0.95
C LYS A 65 -16.24 -10.88 0.57
N ALA A 66 -16.28 -9.64 1.06
CA ALA A 66 -16.63 -9.35 2.44
C ALA A 66 -18.15 -9.32 2.59
N LYS A 67 -18.67 -9.92 3.68
CA LYS A 67 -20.10 -9.91 4.00
C LYS A 67 -20.40 -8.90 5.10
N GLY A 68 -21.61 -8.36 5.09
CA GLY A 68 -22.16 -7.50 6.13
C GLY A 68 -21.50 -6.12 6.19
N ASN A 69 -21.31 -5.63 7.41
CA ASN A 69 -20.82 -4.27 7.68
C ASN A 69 -19.28 -4.19 7.76
N SER A 70 -18.57 -5.22 7.27
CA SER A 70 -17.10 -5.33 7.30
C SER A 70 -16.41 -4.48 6.23
N ILE A 71 -16.90 -3.26 6.02
CA ILE A 71 -16.26 -2.25 5.17
C ILE A 71 -15.15 -1.60 6.00
N MET A 72 -13.90 -1.92 5.66
CA MET A 72 -12.70 -1.38 6.28
C MET A 72 -11.53 -1.35 5.28
N TRP A 73 -10.41 -0.72 5.63
CA TRP A 73 -9.22 -0.73 4.79
C TRP A 73 -8.59 -2.12 4.80
N GLN A 74 -8.55 -2.79 3.65
CA GLN A 74 -8.14 -4.19 3.54
C GLN A 74 -6.87 -4.39 2.69
N LYS A 75 -6.21 -3.33 2.22
CA LYS A 75 -5.07 -3.40 1.28
C LYS A 75 -4.06 -4.47 1.70
N GLU A 76 -3.46 -4.35 2.88
CA GLU A 76 -2.41 -5.26 3.33
C GLU A 76 -2.93 -6.69 3.62
N ARG A 77 -4.21 -6.83 3.99
CA ARG A 77 -4.87 -8.14 4.13
C ARG A 77 -5.01 -8.84 2.78
N LEU A 78 -5.41 -8.08 1.75
CA LEU A 78 -5.50 -8.56 0.38
C LEU A 78 -4.11 -8.87 -0.19
N LEU A 79 -3.07 -8.10 0.17
CA LEU A 79 -1.69 -8.45 -0.16
C LEU A 79 -1.29 -9.80 0.44
N ASN A 80 -1.65 -10.08 1.70
CA ASN A 80 -1.42 -11.39 2.33
C ASN A 80 -2.17 -12.54 1.63
N ILE A 81 -3.40 -12.32 1.15
CA ILE A 81 -4.13 -13.30 0.32
C ILE A 81 -3.37 -13.53 -1.00
N GLY A 82 -2.96 -12.46 -1.67
CA GLY A 82 -2.22 -12.52 -2.93
C GLY A 82 -0.88 -13.24 -2.80
N LEU A 83 -0.13 -12.97 -1.74
CA LEU A 83 1.16 -13.58 -1.43
C LEU A 83 1.08 -15.13 -1.41
N LYS A 84 0.01 -15.68 -0.82
CA LYS A 84 -0.20 -17.14 -0.75
C LYS A 84 -0.59 -17.76 -2.09
N LYS A 85 -0.94 -16.95 -3.09
CA LYS A 85 -1.33 -17.37 -4.44
C LYS A 85 -0.25 -17.14 -5.49
N LEU A 86 0.89 -16.55 -5.12
CA LEU A 86 2.01 -16.37 -6.03
C LEU A 86 2.63 -17.71 -6.46
N PRO A 87 3.05 -17.84 -7.73
CA PRO A 87 3.71 -19.06 -8.26
C PRO A 87 4.94 -19.44 -7.45
N ARG A 88 5.29 -20.73 -7.39
CA ARG A 88 6.37 -21.26 -6.52
C ARG A 88 7.76 -20.73 -6.91
N GLU A 89 7.95 -20.45 -8.18
CA GLU A 89 9.15 -19.88 -8.78
C GLU A 89 9.38 -18.41 -8.41
N CYS A 90 8.34 -17.68 -7.99
CA CYS A 90 8.49 -16.31 -7.53
C CYS A 90 9.37 -16.25 -6.27
N LYS A 91 10.46 -15.47 -6.33
CA LYS A 91 11.41 -15.20 -5.24
C LYS A 91 11.43 -13.74 -4.81
N LYS A 92 10.93 -12.84 -5.65
CA LYS A 92 10.90 -11.39 -5.43
C LYS A 92 9.47 -10.90 -5.62
N ILE A 93 9.01 -10.06 -4.70
CA ILE A 93 7.67 -9.48 -4.77
C ILE A 93 7.77 -7.98 -4.89
N ILE A 94 6.86 -7.39 -5.65
CA ILE A 94 6.56 -5.96 -5.66
C ILE A 94 5.14 -5.83 -5.10
N TRP A 95 4.89 -4.94 -4.15
CA TRP A 95 3.53 -4.54 -3.79
C TRP A 95 3.32 -3.09 -4.16
N ILE A 96 2.22 -2.83 -4.87
CA ILE A 96 2.05 -1.59 -5.62
C ILE A 96 0.60 -1.13 -5.62
N ASP A 97 0.39 0.16 -5.38
CA ASP A 97 -0.88 0.85 -5.54
C ASP A 97 -1.24 0.94 -7.03
N CYS A 98 -2.52 0.71 -7.36
CA CYS A 98 -2.99 0.60 -8.75
C CYS A 98 -3.22 1.95 -9.45
N ASP A 99 -2.57 3.02 -8.97
CA ASP A 99 -2.60 4.38 -9.48
C ASP A 99 -1.19 4.94 -9.74
N ILE A 100 -0.18 4.05 -9.79
CA ILE A 100 1.23 4.42 -9.94
C ILE A 100 1.77 4.11 -11.33
N LEU A 101 2.36 5.11 -11.98
CA LEU A 101 3.09 4.96 -13.23
C LEU A 101 4.59 5.22 -13.02
N PHE A 102 5.43 4.57 -13.83
CA PHE A 102 6.90 4.67 -13.75
C PHE A 102 7.46 5.43 -14.95
N GLU A 103 8.41 6.32 -14.68
CA GLU A 103 9.22 6.96 -15.71
C GLU A 103 10.12 5.94 -16.44
N ASN A 104 10.84 5.12 -15.68
CA ASN A 104 11.76 4.12 -16.22
C ASN A 104 11.00 2.87 -16.66
N LYS A 105 11.04 2.53 -17.95
CA LYS A 105 10.39 1.33 -18.50
C LYS A 105 11.02 0.01 -18.03
N ASN A 106 12.27 0.04 -17.59
CA ASN A 106 13.00 -1.14 -17.12
C ASN A 106 12.92 -1.36 -15.60
N TRP A 107 12.09 -0.58 -14.90
CA TRP A 107 12.04 -0.55 -13.44
C TRP A 107 11.86 -1.93 -12.81
N VAL A 108 11.06 -2.82 -13.40
CA VAL A 108 10.82 -4.18 -12.89
C VAL A 108 12.11 -5.00 -12.88
N THR A 109 12.84 -5.00 -13.99
CA THR A 109 14.07 -5.81 -14.12
C THR A 109 15.20 -5.23 -13.26
N GLU A 110 15.29 -3.91 -13.17
CA GLU A 110 16.29 -3.25 -12.31
C GLU A 110 15.98 -3.42 -10.82
N THR A 111 14.70 -3.35 -10.42
CA THR A 111 14.24 -3.69 -9.06
C THR A 111 14.64 -5.12 -8.71
N ALA A 112 14.42 -6.06 -9.62
CA ALA A 112 14.77 -7.46 -9.41
C ALA A 112 16.26 -7.67 -9.14
N LYS A 113 17.13 -6.95 -9.86
CA LYS A 113 18.59 -6.98 -9.65
C LYS A 113 19.01 -6.36 -8.32
N LEU A 114 18.37 -5.25 -7.91
CA LEU A 114 18.68 -4.63 -6.63
C LEU A 114 18.31 -5.53 -5.45
N LEU A 115 17.25 -6.33 -5.57
CA LEU A 115 16.86 -7.31 -4.55
C LEU A 115 17.88 -8.46 -4.36
N ASP A 116 18.84 -8.63 -5.29
CA ASP A 116 19.96 -9.56 -5.07
C ASP A 116 20.95 -9.03 -4.02
N ASN A 117 20.96 -7.71 -3.77
CA ASN A 117 21.85 -7.04 -2.81
C ASN A 117 21.14 -6.47 -1.58
N TYR A 118 19.84 -6.17 -1.69
CA TYR A 118 19.04 -5.61 -0.61
C TYR A 118 17.79 -6.46 -0.31
N TYR A 119 17.29 -6.42 0.93
CA TYR A 119 16.05 -7.13 1.28
C TYR A 119 14.80 -6.38 0.84
N ILE A 120 14.83 -5.04 0.93
CA ILE A 120 13.71 -4.15 0.63
C ILE A 120 14.17 -3.06 -0.32
N ILE A 121 13.36 -2.77 -1.34
CA ILE A 121 13.56 -1.66 -2.27
C ILE A 121 12.30 -0.80 -2.29
N GLN A 122 12.45 0.52 -2.27
CA GLN A 122 11.41 1.43 -2.71
C GLN A 122 11.72 1.85 -4.16
N PRO A 123 11.00 1.36 -5.19
CA PRO A 123 11.41 1.47 -6.61
C PRO A 123 11.34 2.88 -7.22
N PHE A 124 11.54 3.93 -6.45
CA PHE A 124 11.54 5.32 -6.90
C PHE A 124 12.28 6.24 -5.92
N LYS A 125 12.70 7.40 -6.42
CA LYS A 125 13.29 8.49 -5.65
C LYS A 125 12.25 9.56 -5.36
N ASN A 126 11.51 10.01 -6.38
CA ASN A 126 10.46 11.01 -6.22
C ASN A 126 9.13 10.49 -6.74
N ALA A 127 8.06 10.82 -6.02
CA ALA A 127 6.70 10.65 -6.49
C ALA A 127 6.10 12.00 -6.82
N TYR A 128 5.58 12.14 -8.03
CA TYR A 128 4.86 13.31 -8.52
C TYR A 128 3.37 13.04 -8.45
N LYS A 129 2.63 13.90 -7.74
CA LYS A 129 1.18 13.76 -7.59
C LYS A 129 0.52 14.57 -8.69
N LEU A 130 -0.21 13.90 -9.58
CA LEU A 130 -0.86 14.58 -10.69
C LEU A 130 -2.07 15.39 -10.22
N THR A 131 -2.36 16.49 -10.92
CA THR A 131 -3.63 17.21 -10.80
C THR A 131 -4.72 16.56 -11.66
N CYS A 132 -5.98 17.00 -11.51
CA CYS A 132 -7.08 16.44 -12.29
C CYS A 132 -7.04 16.84 -13.78
N GLU A 133 -6.32 17.90 -14.13
CA GLU A 133 -6.11 18.35 -15.51
C GLU A 133 -4.95 17.63 -16.21
N GLU A 134 -4.06 17.00 -15.43
CA GLU A 134 -2.84 16.40 -15.92
C GLU A 134 -3.07 14.96 -16.38
N LYS A 135 -2.53 14.65 -17.57
CA LYS A 135 -2.46 13.29 -18.09
C LYS A 135 -1.01 12.92 -18.31
N PHE A 136 -0.66 11.68 -17.99
CA PHE A 136 0.68 11.15 -18.22
C PHE A 136 0.90 10.89 -19.73
N PRO A 137 2.07 11.23 -20.32
CA PRO A 137 3.22 11.91 -19.70
C PRO A 137 2.98 13.40 -19.48
N VAL A 138 3.57 13.95 -18.41
CA VAL A 138 3.38 15.34 -17.97
C VAL A 138 4.72 16.03 -17.77
N ASP A 139 4.78 17.34 -17.99
CA ASP A 139 5.93 18.15 -17.61
C ASP A 139 6.00 18.32 -16.08
N ILE A 140 7.12 17.91 -15.52
CA ILE A 140 7.42 17.91 -14.08
C ILE A 140 8.51 18.92 -13.71
N THR A 141 8.90 19.78 -14.65
CA THR A 141 9.86 20.84 -14.42
C THR A 141 9.33 21.78 -13.32
N ASN A 142 10.21 22.19 -12.40
CA ASN A 142 9.92 23.15 -11.32
C ASN A 142 8.83 22.75 -10.30
N ARG A 143 8.55 21.46 -10.12
CA ARG A 143 7.60 20.99 -9.09
C ARG A 143 8.15 21.26 -7.69
N ALA A 144 7.35 21.95 -6.88
CA ALA A 144 7.63 22.18 -5.46
C ALA A 144 7.64 20.85 -4.69
N VAL A 145 8.47 20.79 -3.64
CA VAL A 145 8.44 19.68 -2.69
C VAL A 145 7.27 19.89 -1.76
N GLY A 146 6.34 18.93 -1.72
CA GLY A 146 5.14 19.01 -0.91
C GLY A 146 4.17 17.87 -1.20
N GLY A 147 3.15 17.75 -0.33
CA GLY A 147 2.22 16.62 -0.33
C GLY A 147 0.91 16.84 -1.08
N ASN A 148 0.71 17.98 -1.73
CA ASN A 148 -0.50 18.30 -2.48
C ASN A 148 -0.45 17.76 -3.91
N ASN A 149 -1.58 17.84 -4.60
CA ASN A 149 -1.63 17.57 -6.03
C ASN A 149 -0.83 18.66 -6.76
N GLY A 150 -0.09 18.27 -7.78
CA GLY A 150 0.84 19.12 -8.51
C GLY A 150 2.22 19.28 -7.86
N GLU A 151 2.48 18.64 -6.71
CA GLU A 151 3.76 18.67 -5.99
C GLU A 151 4.50 17.32 -6.08
N LYS A 152 5.74 17.27 -5.58
CA LYS A 152 6.54 16.05 -5.47
C LYS A 152 6.97 15.73 -4.04
N LEU A 153 7.12 14.44 -3.74
CA LEU A 153 7.66 13.96 -2.47
C LEU A 153 8.83 13.00 -2.71
N PRO A 154 9.95 13.14 -1.99
CA PRO A 154 10.99 12.12 -1.98
C PRO A 154 10.48 10.83 -1.31
N SER A 155 11.00 9.69 -1.73
CA SER A 155 10.69 8.39 -1.17
C SER A 155 11.34 8.23 0.22
N PHE A 156 10.72 7.43 1.09
CA PHE A 156 11.26 7.13 2.41
C PHE A 156 12.66 6.51 2.31
N ALA A 157 12.83 5.51 1.45
CA ALA A 157 14.11 4.84 1.25
C ALA A 157 15.20 5.81 0.76
N TYR A 158 14.87 6.78 -0.11
CA TYR A 158 15.82 7.82 -0.51
C TYR A 158 16.29 8.66 0.68
N VAL A 159 15.35 9.18 1.47
CA VAL A 159 15.68 10.07 2.60
C VAL A 159 16.51 9.32 3.63
N VAL A 160 16.08 8.12 4.07
CA VAL A 160 16.81 7.38 5.12
C VAL A 160 18.20 6.92 4.66
N THR A 161 18.36 6.59 3.37
CA THR A 161 19.66 6.13 2.83
C THR A 161 20.67 7.28 2.71
N ASN A 162 20.22 8.49 2.35
CA ASN A 162 21.13 9.61 2.04
C ASN A 162 21.24 10.65 3.17
N GLU A 163 20.17 10.85 3.94
CA GLU A 163 20.07 11.89 4.98
C GLU A 163 20.00 11.31 6.39
N GLY A 164 19.75 10.00 6.51
CA GLY A 164 19.46 9.33 7.78
C GLY A 164 18.01 9.56 8.24
N PHE A 165 17.59 8.76 9.21
CA PHE A 165 16.28 8.93 9.84
C PHE A 165 16.33 10.01 10.93
N SER A 166 15.32 10.86 10.98
CA SER A 166 15.11 11.85 12.04
C SER A 166 13.61 11.98 12.33
N THR A 167 13.26 12.05 13.61
CA THR A 167 11.88 12.32 14.06
C THR A 167 11.47 13.77 13.87
N ASP A 168 12.45 14.69 13.77
CA ASP A 168 12.21 16.13 13.69
C ASP A 168 12.07 16.63 12.24
N LYS A 169 12.35 15.76 11.26
CA LYS A 169 12.33 16.09 9.83
C LYS A 169 11.39 15.17 9.08
N TYR A 170 10.94 15.63 7.92
CA TYR A 170 10.19 14.79 7.00
C TYR A 170 11.06 13.62 6.52
N CYS A 171 10.65 12.39 6.83
CA CYS A 171 11.41 11.17 6.51
C CYS A 171 11.04 10.53 5.15
N GLY A 172 10.38 11.25 4.24
CA GLY A 172 9.99 10.73 2.92
C GLY A 172 8.63 10.02 2.89
N HIS A 173 8.14 9.76 1.68
CA HIS A 173 6.85 9.13 1.42
C HIS A 173 6.94 7.62 1.57
N LYS A 174 6.03 7.04 2.36
CA LYS A 174 6.08 5.62 2.72
C LYS A 174 5.22 4.71 1.85
N GLY A 175 4.24 5.22 1.10
CA GLY A 175 3.33 4.39 0.28
C GLY A 175 3.78 4.23 -1.17
N TYR A 176 2.80 3.89 -2.04
CA TYR A 176 2.91 3.72 -3.50
C TYR A 176 3.46 2.39 -3.97
N CYS A 177 4.78 2.21 -3.96
CA CYS A 177 5.39 0.99 -4.48
C CYS A 177 6.61 0.62 -3.67
N TRP A 178 6.71 -0.68 -3.39
CA TRP A 178 7.83 -1.31 -2.71
C TRP A 178 8.08 -2.68 -3.32
N ALA A 179 9.28 -3.19 -3.09
CA ALA A 179 9.65 -4.54 -3.45
C ALA A 179 10.47 -5.17 -2.34
N GLY A 180 10.45 -6.50 -2.29
CA GLY A 180 11.21 -7.24 -1.30
C GLY A 180 11.43 -8.69 -1.69
N ARG A 181 12.33 -9.36 -0.98
CA ARG A 181 12.54 -10.80 -1.12
C ARG A 181 11.32 -11.53 -0.57
N ARG A 182 10.74 -12.45 -1.35
CA ARG A 182 9.55 -13.21 -0.96
C ARG A 182 9.76 -13.99 0.34
N GLU A 183 10.97 -14.50 0.56
CA GLU A 183 11.31 -15.30 1.74
C GLU A 183 11.03 -14.59 3.08
N LEU A 184 11.12 -13.25 3.11
CA LEU A 184 10.73 -12.44 4.25
C LEU A 184 9.23 -12.59 4.50
N PHE A 185 8.42 -12.29 3.49
CA PHE A 185 6.98 -12.25 3.60
C PHE A 185 6.35 -13.65 3.73
N ASP A 186 6.98 -14.70 3.20
CA ASP A 186 6.56 -16.07 3.43
C ASP A 186 6.63 -16.44 4.93
N LYS A 187 7.59 -15.87 5.67
CA LYS A 187 7.76 -16.08 7.13
C LYS A 187 6.81 -15.23 7.97
N ILE A 188 6.66 -13.94 7.64
CA ILE A 188 5.99 -12.97 8.54
C ILE A 188 4.72 -12.34 7.99
N GLY A 189 4.45 -12.47 6.69
CA GLY A 189 3.38 -11.75 6.00
C GLY A 189 3.57 -10.23 5.99
N PHE A 190 2.67 -9.52 5.32
CA PHE A 190 2.49 -8.08 5.46
C PHE A 190 1.78 -7.75 6.78
N TYR A 191 2.06 -6.58 7.35
CA TYR A 191 1.28 -6.08 8.49
C TYR A 191 -0.11 -5.64 8.03
N ASP A 192 -1.16 -6.38 8.41
CA ASP A 192 -2.51 -6.19 7.88
C ASP A 192 -3.56 -5.73 8.91
N ALA A 193 -3.16 -5.45 10.15
CA ALA A 193 -4.05 -4.91 11.18
C ALA A 193 -4.25 -3.39 11.12
N ALA A 194 -3.62 -2.71 10.16
CA ALA A 194 -3.79 -1.27 9.89
C ALA A 194 -5.11 -0.99 9.13
N ILE A 195 -6.25 -1.35 9.72
CA ILE A 195 -7.58 -1.30 9.08
C ILE A 195 -8.14 0.11 8.82
N LEU A 196 -7.48 1.17 9.31
CA LEU A 196 -7.73 2.57 8.91
C LEU A 196 -6.69 3.07 7.88
N GLY A 197 -5.83 2.19 7.36
CA GLY A 197 -4.69 2.52 6.50
C GLY A 197 -3.41 2.84 7.28
N GLU A 198 -2.40 3.34 6.57
CA GLU A 198 -1.03 3.59 7.07
C GLU A 198 -0.19 2.33 7.35
N GLY A 199 -0.61 1.16 6.86
CA GLY A 199 0.19 -0.08 6.92
C GLY A 199 1.59 0.11 6.30
N ASP A 200 1.67 0.86 5.20
CA ASP A 200 2.94 1.27 4.58
C ASP A 200 3.88 2.00 5.57
N SER A 201 3.34 2.85 6.46
CA SER A 201 4.14 3.56 7.47
C SER A 201 4.70 2.59 8.50
N VAL A 202 3.87 1.66 9.00
CA VAL A 202 4.32 0.62 9.95
C VAL A 202 5.44 -0.21 9.33
N MET A 203 5.26 -0.66 8.09
CA MET A 203 6.25 -1.49 7.39
C MET A 203 7.55 -0.73 7.12
N ALA A 204 7.48 0.50 6.61
CA ALA A 204 8.66 1.29 6.28
C ALA A 204 9.57 1.55 7.50
N HIS A 205 8.99 1.92 8.65
CA HIS A 205 9.76 2.17 9.87
C HIS A 205 10.31 0.86 10.47
N ALA A 206 9.54 -0.24 10.39
CA ALA A 206 9.99 -1.56 10.84
C ALA A 206 11.22 -2.04 10.08
N PHE A 207 11.31 -1.81 8.77
CA PHE A 207 12.45 -2.24 7.95
C PHE A 207 13.79 -1.64 8.40
N ILE A 208 13.77 -0.46 9.02
CA ILE A 208 14.96 0.23 9.55
C ILE A 208 15.05 0.25 11.09
N GLY A 209 14.11 -0.40 11.78
CA GLY A 209 14.16 -0.58 13.24
C GLY A 209 13.93 0.71 14.04
N VAL A 210 13.12 1.64 13.53
CA VAL A 210 12.82 2.92 14.19
C VAL A 210 11.34 2.99 14.58
N PRO A 211 10.95 3.82 15.56
CA PRO A 211 9.54 4.03 15.89
C PRO A 211 8.79 4.69 14.72
N VAL A 212 7.51 4.32 14.56
CA VAL A 212 6.62 4.95 13.58
C VAL A 212 6.36 6.41 13.99
N THR A 213 6.62 7.35 13.09
CA THR A 213 6.41 8.79 13.34
C THR A 213 5.11 9.32 12.73
N GLY A 214 4.59 10.40 13.30
CA GLY A 214 3.43 11.13 12.77
C GLY A 214 2.12 10.75 13.45
N TYR A 215 1.05 10.60 12.68
CA TYR A 215 -0.31 10.45 13.24
C TYR A 215 -0.50 9.18 14.07
N THR A 216 0.32 8.15 13.83
CA THR A 216 0.31 6.87 14.55
C THR A 216 0.78 6.96 16.00
N GLU A 217 1.43 8.05 16.41
CA GLU A 217 1.84 8.25 17.81
C GLU A 217 0.65 8.27 18.78
N LYS A 218 -0.55 8.60 18.29
CA LYS A 218 -1.79 8.63 19.08
C LYS A 218 -2.56 7.32 19.11
N LEU A 219 -2.02 6.26 18.52
CA LEU A 219 -2.69 4.96 18.53
C LEU A 219 -2.86 4.40 19.95
N PRO A 220 -3.94 3.63 20.21
CA PRO A 220 -4.11 2.88 21.45
C PRO A 220 -2.87 2.02 21.77
N PRO A 221 -2.55 1.79 23.06
CA PRO A 221 -1.42 0.96 23.46
C PRO A 221 -1.44 -0.44 22.83
N LYS A 222 -2.61 -1.03 22.67
CA LYS A 222 -2.80 -2.35 22.03
C LYS A 222 -2.39 -2.35 20.56
N CYS A 223 -2.78 -1.34 19.79
CA CYS A 223 -2.31 -1.15 18.42
C CYS A 223 -0.78 -1.04 18.35
N LYS A 224 -0.19 -0.23 19.24
CA LYS A 224 1.26 -0.04 19.26
C LYS A 224 1.99 -1.35 19.58
N ALA A 225 1.53 -2.09 20.59
CA ALA A 225 2.09 -3.40 20.93
C ALA A 225 1.99 -4.38 19.75
N HIS A 226 0.84 -4.45 19.09
CA HIS A 226 0.64 -5.30 17.91
C HIS A 226 1.57 -4.91 16.74
N GLN A 227 1.77 -3.61 16.50
CA GLN A 227 2.73 -3.09 15.51
C GLN A 227 4.17 -3.46 15.87
N ILE A 228 4.59 -3.27 17.12
CA ILE A 228 5.96 -3.56 17.59
C ILE A 228 6.29 -5.04 17.41
N LEU A 229 5.38 -5.95 17.77
CA LEU A 229 5.58 -7.39 17.63
C LEU A 229 5.81 -7.83 16.18
N TRP A 230 5.13 -7.20 15.22
CA TRP A 230 5.39 -7.44 13.80
C TRP A 230 6.68 -6.76 13.35
N ALA A 231 6.93 -5.52 13.79
CA ALA A 231 8.08 -4.73 13.40
C ALA A 231 9.41 -5.37 13.83
N GLU A 232 9.48 -5.94 15.03
CA GLU A 232 10.66 -6.67 15.52
C GLU A 232 11.00 -7.86 14.61
N LYS A 233 10.00 -8.63 14.20
CA LYS A 233 10.19 -9.77 13.28
C LYS A 233 10.70 -9.30 11.91
N ALA A 234 10.14 -8.22 11.39
CA ALA A 234 10.56 -7.64 10.12
C ALA A 234 11.99 -7.10 10.20
N PHE A 235 12.31 -6.33 11.24
CA PHE A 235 13.64 -5.75 11.44
C PHE A 235 14.72 -6.83 11.62
N ASN A 236 14.44 -7.89 12.38
CA ASN A 236 15.38 -8.99 12.59
C ASN A 236 15.81 -9.67 11.27
N ILE A 237 15.00 -9.60 10.21
CA ILE A 237 15.33 -10.15 8.90
C ILE A 237 15.92 -9.07 7.98
N VAL A 238 15.31 -7.89 7.93
CA VAL A 238 15.72 -6.81 7.00
C VAL A 238 16.98 -6.11 7.46
N ASN A 239 17.10 -5.81 8.75
CA ASN A 239 18.27 -5.19 9.39
C ASN A 239 18.88 -4.02 8.60
N ASN A 240 18.07 -2.99 8.32
CA ASN A 240 18.47 -1.82 7.51
C ASN A 240 18.88 -2.11 6.05
N SER A 241 18.64 -3.33 5.53
CA SER A 241 18.87 -3.67 4.13
C SER A 241 17.75 -3.13 3.24
N ILE A 242 17.75 -1.79 3.11
CA ILE A 242 16.80 -0.99 2.33
C ILE A 242 17.56 -0.18 1.28
N TYR A 243 16.97 -0.01 0.10
CA TYR A 243 17.50 0.90 -0.92
C TYR A 243 16.38 1.50 -1.78
N TYR A 244 16.75 2.41 -2.68
CA TYR A 244 15.81 3.07 -3.59
C TYR A 244 16.32 3.06 -5.03
N MET A 245 15.44 3.36 -5.99
CA MET A 245 15.83 3.59 -7.38
C MET A 245 15.85 5.07 -7.73
N ASN A 246 16.84 5.53 -8.48
CA ASN A 246 16.98 6.94 -8.85
C ASN A 246 16.09 7.35 -10.04
N TYR A 247 14.79 7.07 -9.97
CA TYR A 247 13.79 7.42 -10.98
C TYR A 247 12.53 8.01 -10.36
N ASN A 248 11.69 8.59 -11.20
CA ASN A 248 10.43 9.19 -10.80
C ASN A 248 9.25 8.23 -11.01
N ILE A 249 8.25 8.35 -10.14
CA ILE A 249 6.92 7.78 -10.34
C ILE A 249 5.87 8.87 -10.36
N PHE A 250 4.72 8.55 -10.93
CA PHE A 250 3.57 9.43 -11.06
C PHE A 250 2.38 8.78 -10.39
N HIS A 251 1.79 9.47 -9.44
CA HIS A 251 0.58 9.04 -8.76
C HIS A 251 -0.62 9.73 -9.43
N LEU A 252 -1.42 8.93 -10.14
CA LEU A 252 -2.59 9.39 -10.88
C LEU A 252 -3.58 10.09 -9.94
N TYR A 253 -4.26 11.12 -10.44
CA TYR A 253 -5.22 11.85 -9.63
C TYR A 253 -6.43 10.95 -9.29
N HIS A 254 -6.87 10.98 -8.04
CA HIS A 254 -8.11 10.35 -7.57
C HIS A 254 -8.66 11.10 -6.34
N GLY A 255 -8.77 12.43 -6.45
CA GLY A 255 -9.26 13.29 -5.38
C GLY A 255 -8.18 14.02 -4.58
N GLU A 256 -8.65 14.90 -3.70
CA GLU A 256 -7.80 15.82 -2.96
C GLU A 256 -7.19 15.20 -1.70
N SER A 257 -5.93 15.55 -1.44
CA SER A 257 -5.17 14.97 -0.30
C SER A 257 -5.77 15.32 1.05
N LYS A 258 -6.41 16.49 1.17
CA LYS A 258 -7.12 16.94 2.38
C LYS A 258 -8.29 16.01 2.76
N ASN A 259 -8.88 15.30 1.80
CA ASN A 259 -10.00 14.39 2.04
C ASN A 259 -9.54 12.99 2.51
N ARG A 260 -8.23 12.76 2.64
CA ARG A 260 -7.67 11.47 3.09
C ARG A 260 -7.73 11.29 4.61
N LEU A 261 -8.00 12.38 5.36
CA LEU A 261 -8.32 12.42 6.79
C LEU A 261 -7.34 11.66 7.70
N TYR A 262 -6.03 11.71 7.38
CA TYR A 262 -5.01 10.93 8.10
C TYR A 262 -5.00 11.22 9.61
N ARG A 263 -5.14 12.48 10.00
CA ARG A 263 -5.14 12.90 11.40
C ARG A 263 -6.41 12.44 12.14
N GLU A 264 -7.56 12.59 11.50
CA GLU A 264 -8.86 12.24 12.06
C GLU A 264 -8.97 10.73 12.26
N LYS A 265 -8.48 9.92 11.31
CA LYS A 265 -8.46 8.44 11.45
C LYS A 265 -7.75 7.99 12.72
N CYS A 266 -6.56 8.52 12.99
CA CYS A 266 -5.82 8.18 14.20
C CYS A 266 -6.56 8.60 15.47
N LEU A 267 -7.29 9.72 15.43
CA LEU A 267 -8.16 10.13 16.52
C LEU A 267 -9.31 9.13 16.72
N HIS A 268 -9.91 8.59 15.65
CA HIS A 268 -10.96 7.58 15.75
C HIS A 268 -10.46 6.26 16.34
N TYR A 269 -9.24 5.83 16.03
CA TYR A 269 -8.62 4.69 16.73
C TYR A 269 -8.53 4.94 18.23
N ALA A 270 -8.03 6.11 18.63
CA ALA A 270 -7.88 6.48 20.03
C ALA A 270 -9.22 6.57 20.77
N LEU A 271 -10.21 7.25 20.18
CA LEU A 271 -11.52 7.48 20.79
C LEU A 271 -12.37 6.20 20.93
N ASN A 272 -12.10 5.18 20.12
CA ASN A 272 -12.81 3.90 20.18
C ASN A 272 -11.97 2.79 20.82
N ASP A 273 -10.80 3.13 21.39
CA ASP A 273 -9.87 2.19 22.03
C ASP A 273 -9.66 0.92 21.20
N PHE A 274 -9.37 1.07 19.90
CA PHE A 274 -9.27 -0.07 18.99
C PHE A 274 -8.19 -1.06 19.45
N ASP A 275 -8.54 -2.33 19.46
CA ASP A 275 -7.67 -3.46 19.79
C ASP A 275 -7.67 -4.45 18.61
N PRO A 276 -6.57 -4.56 17.85
CA PRO A 276 -6.45 -5.50 16.74
C PRO A 276 -6.75 -6.96 17.10
N ASP A 277 -6.48 -7.38 18.35
CA ASP A 277 -6.62 -8.78 18.76
C ASP A 277 -8.08 -9.18 19.02
N THR A 278 -8.95 -8.20 19.32
CA THR A 278 -10.36 -8.47 19.69
C THR A 278 -11.38 -7.82 18.77
N ASP A 279 -11.05 -6.71 18.13
CA ASP A 279 -12.00 -5.95 17.31
C ASP A 279 -12.09 -6.44 15.87
N ILE A 280 -11.09 -7.18 15.39
CA ILE A 280 -11.09 -7.78 14.07
C ILE A 280 -10.74 -9.27 14.13
N ARG A 281 -11.25 -10.03 13.17
CA ARG A 281 -10.89 -11.43 12.98
C ARG A 281 -10.86 -11.78 11.50
N ILE A 282 -10.01 -12.74 11.13
CA ILE A 282 -10.00 -13.28 9.77
C ILE A 282 -11.21 -14.21 9.63
N ASN A 283 -12.03 -13.97 8.62
CA ASN A 283 -13.08 -14.91 8.29
C ASN A 283 -12.49 -16.17 7.62
N PRO A 284 -12.79 -17.38 8.13
CA PRO A 284 -12.11 -18.60 7.70
C PRO A 284 -12.46 -19.04 6.27
N HIS A 285 -13.53 -18.49 5.67
CA HIS A 285 -13.99 -18.87 4.34
C HIS A 285 -13.47 -17.94 3.24
N ASN A 286 -13.52 -16.63 3.47
CA ASN A 286 -13.12 -15.63 2.47
C ASN A 286 -11.75 -14.99 2.76
N LEU A 287 -11.15 -15.27 3.93
CA LEU A 287 -9.82 -14.85 4.38
C LEU A 287 -9.64 -13.33 4.53
N VAL A 288 -10.71 -12.54 4.49
CA VAL A 288 -10.67 -11.08 4.72
C VAL A 288 -10.89 -10.75 6.20
N TRP A 289 -10.57 -9.52 6.60
CA TRP A 289 -10.94 -9.03 7.91
C TRP A 289 -12.44 -8.80 8.04
N GLU A 290 -12.99 -9.14 9.20
CA GLU A 290 -14.34 -8.81 9.61
C GLU A 290 -14.31 -8.24 11.04
N TRP A 291 -15.27 -7.38 11.36
CA TRP A 291 -15.44 -6.89 12.71
C TRP A 291 -15.76 -8.06 13.66
N SER A 292 -15.15 -8.04 14.85
CA SER A 292 -15.37 -9.01 15.92
C SER A 292 -15.79 -8.36 17.25
N SER A 293 -16.03 -7.05 17.24
CA SER A 293 -16.57 -6.28 18.36
C SER A 293 -17.82 -5.49 17.97
N ASP A 294 -18.52 -4.92 18.95
CA ASP A 294 -19.72 -4.10 18.75
C ASP A 294 -19.43 -2.59 18.80
N LYS A 295 -18.27 -2.17 18.28
CA LYS A 295 -17.85 -0.76 18.24
C LYS A 295 -18.50 -0.02 17.08
N LEU A 296 -19.84 0.09 17.13
CA LEU A 296 -20.67 0.61 16.03
C LEU A 296 -20.23 1.97 15.49
N LYS A 297 -19.75 2.88 16.35
CA LYS A 297 -19.22 4.19 15.93
C LYS A 297 -17.98 4.08 15.04
N LEU A 298 -17.07 3.15 15.37
CA LEU A 298 -15.89 2.88 14.56
C LEU A 298 -16.27 2.25 13.22
N HIS A 299 -17.23 1.33 13.24
CA HIS A 299 -17.73 0.67 12.01
C HIS A 299 -18.38 1.69 11.07
N GLN A 300 -19.24 2.55 11.62
CA GLN A 300 -19.91 3.60 10.86
C GLN A 300 -18.89 4.60 10.30
N PHE A 301 -17.93 5.05 11.11
CA PHE A 301 -16.85 5.92 10.63
C PHE A 301 -16.12 5.30 9.44
N MET A 302 -15.81 4.00 9.49
CA MET A 302 -15.10 3.33 8.40
C MET A 302 -15.92 3.19 7.14
N PHE A 303 -17.21 2.94 7.28
CA PHE A 303 -18.13 2.97 6.15
C PHE A 303 -18.13 4.36 5.49
N GLU A 304 -18.35 5.41 6.27
CA GLU A 304 -18.45 6.79 5.79
C GLU A 304 -17.12 7.30 5.20
N TYR A 305 -15.99 6.89 5.77
CA TYR A 305 -14.66 7.30 5.33
C TYR A 305 -14.46 7.07 3.83
N PHE A 306 -14.90 5.92 3.29
CA PHE A 306 -14.74 5.64 1.87
C PHE A 306 -15.48 6.63 0.97
N TYR A 307 -16.65 7.11 1.38
CA TYR A 307 -17.45 8.10 0.63
C TYR A 307 -16.97 9.54 0.83
N GLN A 308 -16.31 9.83 1.96
CA GLN A 308 -15.77 11.16 2.26
C GLN A 308 -14.50 11.49 1.48
N ARG A 309 -13.86 10.49 0.85
CA ARG A 309 -12.63 10.69 0.05
C ARG A 309 -12.85 11.58 -1.16
N LYS A 310 -14.08 11.62 -1.71
CA LYS A 310 -14.46 12.45 -2.88
C LYS A 310 -13.43 12.29 -4.01
N GLU A 311 -13.26 11.06 -4.47
CA GLU A 311 -12.28 10.72 -5.52
C GLU A 311 -12.76 11.10 -6.92
N ASP A 312 -14.06 11.40 -7.07
CA ASP A 312 -14.71 11.96 -8.26
C ASP A 312 -15.46 13.27 -7.92
#